data_AF-A0AAE2Y9P8-F1
#
_entry.id   AF-A0AAE2Y9P8-F1
#
_cell.length_a   1.000
_cell.length_b   1.000
_cell.length_c   1.000
_cell.angle_alpha   90.00
_cell.angle_beta   90.00
_cell.angle_gamma   90.00
#
_symmetry.space_group_name_H-M   'P 1'
#
loop_
_entity.id
_entity.type
_entity.pdbx_description
1 polymer ?
#
loop_
_entity_poly.entity_id
_entity_poly.type
_entity_poly.pdbx_seq_one_letter_code
_entity_poly.pdbx_strand_id
1 'polypeptide(L)'
;MANLSPRERVEMVLNHEEPDRVPVDFGGMNTSIYEMPDWWPKKAPYFGYKALVEYLGLKDVPKPYLNSGNCVINVDERILNRYGVDFQYLYMSIPKPKIRPDGTIETIYGLKVKPVGYYLEVYDPPLAGKITTKDIDNFKWPDPED
;
A
#
# COMPACT_ATOMS: atom_id res chain seq x y z
N MET A 1 26.93 12.23 -20.12
CA MET A 1 25.51 12.63 -20.25
C MET A 1 25.12 13.32 -18.95
N ALA A 2 24.36 14.41 -18.99
CA ALA A 2 23.89 15.04 -17.77
C ALA A 2 22.93 14.09 -17.04
N ASN A 3 23.07 13.95 -15.72
CA ASN A 3 22.15 13.13 -14.93
C ASN A 3 20.82 13.86 -14.83
N LEU A 4 19.73 13.21 -15.28
CA LEU A 4 18.37 13.77 -15.14
C LEU A 4 17.94 13.72 -13.67
N SER A 5 17.17 14.70 -13.23
CA SER A 5 16.41 14.56 -12.00
C SER A 5 15.34 13.48 -12.13
N PRO A 6 14.87 12.89 -11.00
CA PRO A 6 13.71 12.00 -10.99
C PRO A 6 12.51 12.50 -11.81
N ARG A 7 12.16 13.78 -11.63
CA ARG A 7 11.04 14.42 -12.32
C ARG A 7 11.25 14.45 -13.82
N GLU A 8 12.38 14.97 -14.28
CA GLU A 8 12.69 15.07 -15.72
C GLU A 8 12.69 13.70 -16.38
N ARG A 9 13.26 12.69 -15.71
CA ARG A 9 13.29 11.30 -16.17
C ARG A 9 11.88 10.75 -16.38
N VAL A 10 10.98 10.95 -15.42
CA VAL A 10 9.59 10.49 -15.51
C VAL A 10 8.83 11.27 -16.59
N GLU A 11 9.01 12.58 -16.67
CA GLU A 11 8.36 13.43 -17.69
C GLU A 11 8.77 13.03 -19.12
N MET A 12 10.04 12.72 -19.36
CA MET A 12 10.52 12.20 -20.66
C MET A 12 9.83 10.88 -21.03
N VAL A 13 9.78 9.92 -20.10
CA VAL A 13 9.11 8.62 -20.36
C VAL A 13 7.62 8.80 -20.66
N LEU A 14 6.94 9.69 -19.93
CA LEU A 14 5.53 10.00 -20.19
C LEU A 14 5.30 10.66 -21.56
N ASN A 15 6.33 11.34 -22.10
CA ASN A 15 6.33 11.90 -23.45
C ASN A 15 6.90 10.94 -24.52
N HIS A 16 7.14 9.68 -24.16
CA HIS A 16 7.71 8.64 -25.03
C HIS A 16 9.12 8.98 -25.56
N GLU A 17 9.90 9.72 -24.76
CA GLU A 17 11.31 10.03 -25.03
C GLU A 17 12.24 9.09 -24.25
N GLU A 18 13.46 8.86 -24.75
CA GLU A 18 14.45 7.99 -24.11
C GLU A 18 15.15 8.72 -22.96
N PRO A 19 14.96 8.29 -21.69
CA PRO A 19 15.64 8.89 -20.54
C PRO A 19 17.08 8.36 -20.37
N ASP A 20 17.81 8.91 -19.39
CA ASP A 20 19.13 8.42 -18.99
C ASP A 20 19.11 7.01 -18.33
N ARG A 21 17.96 6.57 -17.81
CA ARG A 21 17.66 5.19 -17.36
C ARG A 21 16.15 4.98 -17.20
N VAL A 22 15.73 3.72 -17.06
CA VAL A 22 14.36 3.37 -16.69
C VAL A 22 14.02 3.94 -15.30
N PRO A 23 12.88 4.65 -15.13
CA PRO A 23 12.41 5.09 -13.82
C PRO A 23 12.16 3.92 -12.86
N VAL A 24 12.44 4.14 -11.58
CA VAL A 24 12.25 3.16 -10.49
C VAL A 24 11.08 3.58 -9.64
N ASP A 25 10.11 2.69 -9.49
CA ASP A 25 8.95 2.83 -8.62
C ASP A 25 9.10 1.93 -7.38
N PHE A 26 9.06 2.53 -6.19
CA PHE A 26 9.05 1.85 -4.91
C PHE A 26 8.38 2.73 -3.85
N GLY A 27 7.66 2.11 -2.92
CA GLY A 27 6.99 2.83 -1.83
C GLY A 27 5.55 3.26 -2.14
N GLY A 28 4.98 2.81 -3.26
CA GLY A 28 3.57 3.01 -3.63
C GLY A 28 2.62 1.95 -3.10
N MET A 29 1.32 2.11 -3.34
CA MET A 29 0.31 1.21 -2.75
C MET A 29 0.54 -0.27 -3.10
N ASN A 30 0.93 -0.55 -4.35
CA ASN A 30 1.22 -1.90 -4.86
C ASN A 30 2.73 -2.15 -5.08
N THR A 31 3.56 -1.11 -4.97
CA THR A 31 5.02 -1.16 -5.19
C THR A 31 5.81 -0.93 -3.91
N SER A 32 5.14 -0.86 -2.75
CA SER A 32 5.80 -0.79 -1.45
C SER A 32 6.13 -2.20 -0.92
N ILE A 33 6.68 -2.21 0.27
CA ILE A 33 7.08 -3.38 1.03
C ILE A 33 6.06 -3.66 2.12
N TYR A 34 5.79 -4.94 2.33
CA TYR A 34 4.90 -5.41 3.39
C TYR A 34 5.53 -5.23 4.77
N GLU A 35 4.68 -5.08 5.77
CA GLU A 35 5.02 -5.21 7.18
C GLU A 35 3.83 -5.83 7.90
N MET A 36 4.09 -6.81 8.76
CA MET A 36 3.02 -7.45 9.52
C MET A 36 2.51 -6.49 10.61
N PRO A 37 1.21 -6.20 10.69
CA PRO A 37 0.68 -5.31 11.72
C PRO A 37 0.79 -5.93 13.11
N ASP A 38 0.98 -5.08 14.13
CA ASP A 38 1.13 -5.53 15.53
C ASP A 38 -0.09 -6.32 16.07
N TRP A 39 -1.28 -6.10 15.50
CA TRP A 39 -2.53 -6.78 15.87
C TRP A 39 -2.74 -8.13 15.17
N TRP A 40 -1.85 -8.56 14.27
CA TRP A 40 -2.01 -9.80 13.53
C TRP A 40 -2.01 -11.02 14.47
N PRO A 41 -2.95 -11.98 14.30
CA PRO A 41 -3.11 -13.09 15.25
C PRO A 41 -1.94 -14.09 15.24
N LYS A 42 -1.16 -14.14 14.16
CA LYS A 42 0.00 -15.03 14.02
C LYS A 42 1.29 -14.24 14.23
N LYS A 43 2.09 -14.59 15.24
CA LYS A 43 3.46 -14.09 15.36
C LYS A 43 4.36 -14.77 14.34
N ALA A 44 4.79 -14.04 13.33
CA ALA A 44 5.89 -14.42 12.44
C ALA A 44 7.16 -13.61 12.82
N PRO A 45 8.37 -14.09 12.48
CA PRO A 45 9.57 -13.25 12.49
C PRO A 45 9.33 -11.95 11.69
N TYR A 46 10.03 -10.87 12.03
CA TYR A 46 9.97 -9.65 11.22
C TYR A 46 10.50 -9.96 9.82
N PHE A 47 9.59 -10.04 8.86
CA PHE A 47 9.89 -10.09 7.43
C PHE A 47 9.25 -8.85 6.81
N GLY A 48 10.00 -8.15 5.95
CA GLY A 48 9.52 -6.92 5.31
C GLY A 48 10.28 -5.68 5.75
N TYR A 49 9.56 -4.58 5.98
CA TYR A 49 10.19 -3.26 6.12
C TYR A 49 11.11 -3.11 7.33
N LYS A 50 10.71 -3.57 8.53
CA LYS A 50 11.60 -3.50 9.70
C LYS A 50 12.88 -4.33 9.52
N ALA A 51 12.78 -5.49 8.87
CA ALA A 51 13.94 -6.31 8.55
C ALA A 51 14.89 -5.63 7.55
N LEU A 52 14.33 -4.93 6.55
CA LEU A 52 15.10 -4.12 5.61
C LEU A 52 15.82 -2.96 6.34
N VAL A 53 15.12 -2.26 7.24
CA VAL A 53 15.68 -1.19 8.06
C VAL A 53 16.86 -1.69 8.91
N GLU A 54 16.69 -2.84 9.56
CA GLU A 54 17.74 -3.48 10.35
C GLU A 54 18.93 -3.90 9.49
N TYR A 55 18.69 -4.56 8.35
CA TYR A 55 19.71 -4.98 7.40
C TYR A 55 20.53 -3.80 6.86
N LEU A 56 19.87 -2.67 6.58
CA LEU A 56 20.52 -1.44 6.13
C LEU A 56 21.21 -0.67 7.27
N GLY A 57 21.06 -1.11 8.53
CA GLY A 57 21.65 -0.47 9.70
C GLY A 57 21.06 0.90 10.02
N LEU A 58 19.87 1.21 9.51
CA LEU A 58 19.25 2.52 9.72
C LEU A 58 18.77 2.66 11.17
N LYS A 59 18.97 3.85 11.72
CA LYS A 59 18.54 4.24 13.07
C LYS A 59 17.52 5.37 12.99
N ASP A 60 16.72 5.48 14.04
CA ASP A 60 15.70 6.52 14.20
C ASP A 60 14.67 6.55 13.04
N VAL A 61 14.35 5.38 12.50
CA VAL A 61 13.31 5.22 11.49
C VAL A 61 11.93 5.27 12.17
N PRO A 62 10.99 6.10 11.69
CA PRO A 62 9.63 6.14 12.22
C PRO A 62 8.95 4.77 12.21
N LYS A 63 8.01 4.56 13.14
CA LYS A 63 7.19 3.34 13.15
C LYS A 63 6.47 3.19 11.79
N PRO A 64 6.45 1.99 11.19
CA PRO A 64 5.75 1.79 9.92
C PRO A 64 4.26 2.06 10.08
N TYR A 65 3.72 2.85 9.16
CA TYR A 65 2.29 3.08 9.00
C TYR A 65 1.81 2.27 7.81
N LEU A 66 0.74 1.49 8.00
CA LEU A 66 0.30 0.49 7.04
C LEU A 66 -1.02 0.89 6.39
N ASN A 67 -1.15 0.59 5.11
CA ASN A 67 -2.46 0.60 4.46
C ASN A 67 -3.28 -0.65 4.83
N SER A 68 -4.51 -0.72 4.32
CA SER A 68 -5.41 -1.88 4.52
C SER A 68 -4.86 -3.19 3.95
N GLY A 69 -3.88 -3.14 3.05
CA GLY A 69 -3.18 -4.29 2.50
C GLY A 69 -1.92 -4.69 3.27
N ASN A 70 -1.62 -4.09 4.42
CA ASN A 70 -0.38 -4.30 5.19
C ASN A 70 0.91 -3.81 4.49
N CYS A 71 0.81 -2.92 3.50
CA CYS A 71 1.97 -2.29 2.88
C CYS A 71 2.37 -1.02 3.65
N VAL A 72 3.67 -0.78 3.79
CA VAL A 72 4.20 0.43 4.45
C VAL A 72 4.00 1.66 3.57
N ILE A 73 3.37 2.69 4.09
CA ILE A 73 3.08 3.91 3.33
C ILE A 73 4.03 5.07 3.66
N ASN A 74 4.84 4.94 4.72
CA ASN A 74 5.83 5.91 5.16
C ASN A 74 7.25 5.33 5.07
N VAL A 75 7.61 4.79 3.90
CA VAL A 75 8.97 4.30 3.62
C VAL A 75 9.97 5.44 3.82
N ASP A 76 11.03 5.19 4.60
CA ASP A 76 12.04 6.19 4.95
C ASP A 76 12.77 6.69 3.70
N GLU A 77 12.88 8.01 3.54
CA GLU A 77 13.47 8.64 2.36
C GLU A 77 14.92 8.22 2.13
N ARG A 78 15.66 7.82 3.18
CA ARG A 78 17.03 7.30 3.01
C ARG A 78 17.04 6.00 2.22
N ILE A 79 15.99 5.18 2.34
CA ILE A 79 15.81 3.96 1.54
C ILE A 79 15.47 4.34 0.10
N LEU A 80 14.52 5.26 -0.10
CA LEU A 80 14.13 5.73 -1.44
C LEU A 80 15.32 6.32 -2.20
N ASN A 81 16.11 7.16 -1.55
CA ASN A 81 17.32 7.77 -2.10
C ASN A 81 18.40 6.72 -2.41
N ARG A 82 18.60 5.74 -1.52
CA ARG A 82 19.58 4.67 -1.71
C ARG A 82 19.32 3.85 -2.96
N TYR A 83 18.05 3.62 -3.30
CA TYR A 83 17.64 2.85 -4.47
C TYR A 83 17.30 3.71 -5.70
N GLY A 84 17.49 5.03 -5.63
CA GLY A 84 17.26 5.93 -6.76
C GLY A 84 15.80 5.97 -7.21
N VAL A 85 14.86 5.88 -6.27
CA VAL A 85 13.42 5.89 -6.55
C VAL A 85 13.01 7.23 -7.16
N ASP A 86 12.23 7.17 -8.23
CA ASP A 86 11.84 8.35 -9.00
C ASP A 86 10.48 8.95 -8.62
N PHE A 87 9.75 8.26 -7.75
CA PHE A 87 8.41 8.62 -7.30
C PHE A 87 8.37 8.90 -5.81
N GLN A 88 7.62 9.92 -5.42
CA GLN A 88 7.23 10.15 -4.03
C GLN A 88 5.72 9.99 -3.91
N TYR A 89 5.30 9.09 -3.06
CA TYR A 89 3.89 8.78 -2.89
C TYR A 89 3.25 9.68 -1.84
N LEU A 90 2.12 10.27 -2.22
CA LEU A 90 1.20 10.89 -1.29
C LEU A 90 0.07 9.92 -1.03
N TYR A 91 -0.14 9.62 0.24
CA TYR A 91 -1.24 8.78 0.68
C TYR A 91 -2.34 9.66 1.24
N MET A 92 -3.55 9.48 0.72
CA MET A 92 -4.75 10.00 1.36
C MET A 92 -4.96 9.27 2.69
N SER A 93 -5.73 9.88 3.60
CA SER A 93 -6.16 9.19 4.82
C SER A 93 -6.78 7.85 4.46
N ILE A 94 -6.29 6.77 5.06
CA ILE A 94 -6.77 5.42 4.78
C ILE A 94 -7.82 5.12 5.84
N PRO A 95 -9.12 5.05 5.49
CA PRO A 95 -10.14 4.83 6.49
C PRO A 95 -9.97 3.41 7.03
N LYS A 96 -10.03 3.30 8.36
CA LYS A 96 -9.77 2.04 9.04
C LYS A 96 -10.92 1.05 8.76
N PRO A 97 -10.63 -0.25 8.62
CA PRO A 97 -11.69 -1.24 8.53
C PRO A 97 -12.53 -1.24 9.81
N LYS A 98 -13.84 -1.50 9.65
CA LYS A 98 -14.77 -1.65 10.77
C LYS A 98 -14.60 -3.05 11.34
N ILE A 99 -14.32 -3.14 12.65
CA ILE A 99 -14.31 -4.41 13.38
C ILE A 99 -15.66 -4.53 14.07
N ARG A 100 -16.47 -5.51 13.65
CA ARG A 100 -17.79 -5.79 14.23
C ARG A 100 -17.64 -6.55 15.56
N PRO A 101 -18.67 -6.54 16.44
CA PRO A 101 -18.62 -7.23 17.73
C PRO A 101 -18.35 -8.74 17.66
N ASP A 102 -18.68 -9.38 16.53
CA ASP A 102 -18.44 -10.79 16.25
C ASP A 102 -17.02 -11.09 15.73
N GLY A 103 -16.16 -10.06 15.62
CA GLY A 103 -14.81 -10.17 15.10
C GLY A 103 -14.71 -10.06 13.58
N THR A 104 -15.83 -9.83 12.86
CA THR A 104 -15.79 -9.60 11.42
C THR A 104 -15.05 -8.30 11.11
N ILE A 105 -14.08 -8.38 10.20
CA ILE A 105 -13.37 -7.22 9.66
C ILE A 105 -14.01 -6.84 8.33
N GLU A 106 -14.44 -5.60 8.21
CA GLU A 106 -15.10 -5.07 7.02
C GLU A 106 -14.37 -3.83 6.50
N THR A 107 -14.06 -3.82 5.21
CA THR A 107 -13.40 -2.68 4.57
C THR A 107 -14.38 -1.54 4.29
N ILE A 108 -13.85 -0.39 3.86
CA ILE A 108 -14.65 0.78 3.45
C ILE A 108 -15.57 0.50 2.25
N TYR A 109 -15.25 -0.54 1.48
CA TYR A 109 -16.04 -1.00 0.34
C TYR A 109 -17.02 -2.12 0.73
N GLY A 110 -17.25 -2.37 2.02
CA GLY A 110 -18.14 -3.42 2.50
C GLY A 110 -17.63 -4.85 2.29
N LEU A 111 -16.34 -5.02 1.96
CA LEU A 111 -15.73 -6.35 1.80
C LEU A 111 -15.52 -6.95 3.19
N LYS A 112 -16.07 -8.14 3.45
CA LYS A 112 -15.69 -8.89 4.65
C LYS A 112 -14.42 -9.66 4.38
N VAL A 113 -13.42 -9.42 5.21
CA VAL A 113 -12.09 -9.99 5.08
C VAL A 113 -11.72 -10.78 6.32
N LYS A 114 -10.83 -11.75 6.15
CA LYS A 114 -10.24 -12.51 7.27
C LYS A 114 -8.73 -12.64 7.09
N PRO A 115 -7.95 -12.63 8.18
CA PRO A 115 -6.54 -12.99 8.12
C PRO A 115 -6.36 -14.43 7.62
N VAL A 116 -5.59 -14.61 6.54
CA VAL A 116 -5.15 -15.91 6.05
C VAL A 116 -3.66 -15.83 5.75
N GLY A 117 -2.85 -16.55 6.53
CA GLY A 117 -1.39 -16.45 6.40
C GLY A 117 -0.89 -15.04 6.68
N TYR A 118 -0.36 -14.37 5.64
CA TYR A 118 0.14 -12.99 5.68
C TYR A 118 -0.83 -11.97 5.03
N TYR A 119 -1.96 -12.43 4.50
CA TYR A 119 -2.87 -11.62 3.69
C TYR A 119 -4.23 -11.49 4.34
N LEU A 120 -4.94 -10.41 4.00
CA LEU A 120 -6.38 -10.31 4.22
C LEU A 120 -7.09 -10.88 3.01
N GLU A 121 -7.81 -11.98 3.20
CA GLU A 121 -8.57 -12.62 2.13
C GLU A 121 -10.02 -12.19 2.21
N VAL A 122 -10.56 -11.77 1.06
CA VAL A 122 -11.99 -11.48 0.90
C VAL A 122 -12.73 -12.82 0.89
N TYR A 123 -13.69 -12.98 1.80
CA TYR A 123 -14.50 -14.20 1.84
C TYR A 123 -15.99 -13.94 1.56
N ASP A 124 -16.44 -12.68 1.68
CA ASP A 124 -17.82 -12.29 1.40
C ASP A 124 -17.83 -10.85 0.83
N PRO A 125 -17.78 -10.71 -0.51
CA PRO A 125 -17.90 -9.43 -1.18
C PRO A 125 -19.38 -9.03 -1.38
N PRO A 126 -19.76 -7.75 -1.25
CA PRO A 126 -21.15 -7.33 -1.26
C PRO A 126 -21.82 -7.38 -2.65
N LEU A 127 -21.03 -7.37 -3.72
CA LEU A 127 -21.48 -7.48 -5.10
C LEU A 127 -21.06 -8.84 -5.70
N ALA A 128 -21.48 -9.93 -5.04
CA ALA A 128 -21.17 -11.30 -5.45
C ALA A 128 -22.28 -11.96 -6.27
N GLY A 129 -21.94 -12.98 -7.06
CA GLY A 129 -22.91 -13.83 -7.76
C GLY A 129 -23.53 -13.14 -8.98
N LYS A 130 -24.85 -13.28 -9.14
CA LYS A 130 -25.59 -12.66 -10.24
C LYS A 130 -26.03 -11.25 -9.81
N ILE A 131 -25.36 -10.24 -10.35
CA ILE A 131 -25.68 -8.82 -10.11
C ILE A 131 -26.25 -8.17 -11.37
N THR A 132 -26.97 -7.08 -11.16
CA THR A 132 -27.49 -6.18 -12.21
C THR A 132 -26.81 -4.81 -12.10
N THR A 133 -26.95 -3.99 -13.13
CA THR A 133 -26.49 -2.59 -13.08
C THR A 133 -27.17 -1.81 -11.95
N LYS A 134 -28.46 -2.09 -11.68
CA LYS A 134 -29.20 -1.48 -10.59
C LYS A 134 -28.62 -1.80 -9.21
N ASP A 135 -27.99 -2.96 -9.03
CA ASP A 135 -27.32 -3.29 -7.76
C ASP A 135 -26.05 -2.44 -7.56
N ILE A 136 -25.34 -2.13 -8.64
CA ILE A 136 -24.17 -1.23 -8.64
C ILE A 136 -24.62 0.20 -8.34
N ASP A 137 -25.70 0.67 -8.98
CA ASP A 137 -26.23 2.02 -8.79
C ASP A 137 -26.72 2.26 -7.36
N ASN A 138 -27.25 1.22 -6.70
CA ASN A 138 -27.72 1.29 -5.31
C ASN A 138 -26.62 0.95 -4.29
N PHE A 139 -25.42 0.60 -4.74
CA PHE A 139 -24.32 0.30 -3.85
C PHE A 139 -23.89 1.56 -3.09
N LYS A 140 -23.71 1.43 -1.77
CA LYS A 140 -23.25 2.54 -0.92
C LYS A 140 -21.74 2.66 -1.03
N TRP A 141 -21.29 3.44 -2.00
CA TRP A 141 -19.88 3.77 -2.18
C TRP A 141 -19.35 4.58 -0.97
N PRO A 142 -18.07 4.41 -0.60
CA PRO A 142 -17.46 5.25 0.41
C PRO A 142 -17.45 6.71 -0.05
N ASP A 143 -17.72 7.63 0.87
CA ASP A 143 -17.59 9.06 0.64
C ASP A 143 -16.10 9.43 0.75
N PRO A 144 -15.48 9.99 -0.30
CA PRO A 144 -14.06 10.37 -0.25
C PRO A 144 -13.76 11.51 0.76
N GLU A 145 -14.78 12.21 1.27
CA GLU A 145 -14.66 13.30 2.24
C GLU A 145 -14.93 12.87 3.70
N ASP A 146 -15.28 11.60 3.97
CA ASP A 146 -15.50 11.01 5.31
C ASP A 146 -14.22 10.41 5.91
#